data_AF-A0A3N5Y891-F1
#
_entry.id   AF-A0A3N5Y891-F1
#
_cell.length_a   1.000
_cell.length_b   1.000
_cell.length_c   1.000
_cell.angle_alpha   90.00
_cell.angle_beta   90.00
_cell.angle_gamma   90.00
#
_symmetry.space_group_name_H-M   'P 1'
#
loop_
_entity.id
_entity.type
_entity.pdbx_description
1 polymer ?
#
loop_
_entity_poly.entity_id
_entity_poly.type
_entity_poly.pdbx_seq_one_letter_code
_entity_poly.pdbx_strand_id
1 'polypeptide(L)'
;MDDLISNPTDSIGAKPLRKSLEEEASRRVLAINSLPKCGKFVAFHGFDIYPQKALSTFVVSSDEIVPLVLERAAEIKGPATNDENILKNFIVTRNTEIASCTIIPFEFARYSYYLLTLAQQNIGTVYCRECKRTYRTSDVSVDVEAVKTIPGWSYQKIICLEKHLLLREKGVRFF
;
A
#
# COMPACT_ATOMS: atom_id res chain seq x y z
N MET A 1 40.97 51.21 8.29
CA MET A 1 40.63 50.31 7.15
C MET A 1 40.03 49.09 7.81
N ASP A 2 38.74 49.21 8.15
CA ASP A 2 37.98 48.19 8.85
C ASP A 2 37.01 47.59 7.84
N ASP A 3 37.30 46.37 7.42
CA ASP A 3 36.41 45.61 6.53
C ASP A 3 35.23 45.06 7.34
N LEU A 4 34.08 45.70 7.13
CA LEU A 4 32.76 45.23 7.57
C LEU A 4 32.39 43.97 6.79
N ILE A 5 32.64 42.80 7.36
CA ILE A 5 32.03 41.54 6.90
C ILE A 5 30.57 41.53 7.37
N SER A 6 29.67 41.93 6.48
CA SER A 6 28.24 41.71 6.62
C SER A 6 27.94 40.21 6.45
N ASN A 7 27.54 39.54 7.54
CA ASN A 7 26.92 38.21 7.47
C ASN A 7 25.45 38.36 7.05
N PRO A 8 25.01 37.81 5.91
CA PRO A 8 23.60 37.62 5.67
C PRO A 8 23.18 36.34 6.40
N THR A 9 22.49 36.49 7.53
CA THR A 9 21.61 35.44 8.03
C THR A 9 20.41 35.33 7.09
N ASP A 10 20.61 34.67 5.97
CA ASP A 10 19.51 34.16 5.16
C ASP A 10 18.86 32.99 5.91
N SER A 11 17.70 33.28 6.48
CA SER A 11 16.73 32.29 6.90
C SER A 11 16.29 31.45 5.70
N ILE A 12 16.97 30.33 5.45
CA ILE A 12 16.57 29.33 4.46
C ILE A 12 15.22 28.76 4.90
N GLY A 13 14.18 29.06 4.11
CA GLY A 13 12.79 28.75 4.40
C GLY A 13 12.50 27.25 4.51
N ALA A 14 12.09 26.83 5.71
CA ALA A 14 11.45 25.53 5.96
C ALA A 14 9.95 25.48 5.57
N LYS A 15 9.43 26.48 4.84
CA LYS A 15 8.01 26.64 4.48
C LYS A 15 7.50 25.87 3.24
N PRO A 16 8.30 25.41 2.25
CA PRO A 16 7.74 24.74 1.06
C PRO A 16 7.28 23.29 1.31
N LEU A 17 8.05 22.52 2.07
CA LEU A 17 7.85 21.07 2.19
C LEU A 17 6.58 20.69 2.97
N ARG A 18 6.20 21.51 3.94
CA ARG A 18 5.03 21.24 4.79
C ARG A 18 3.71 21.44 4.04
N LYS A 19 3.62 22.50 3.22
CA LYS A 19 2.46 22.74 2.35
C LYS A 19 2.28 21.63 1.31
N SER A 20 3.38 21.18 0.69
CA SER A 20 3.30 20.10 -0.31
C SER A 20 2.82 18.77 0.30
N LEU A 21 3.25 18.44 1.52
CA LEU A 21 2.81 17.23 2.23
C LEU A 21 1.34 17.31 2.66
N GLU A 22 0.87 18.47 3.12
CA GLU A 22 -0.52 18.70 3.50
C GLU A 22 -1.47 18.65 2.29
N GLU A 23 -1.05 19.18 1.14
CA GLU A 23 -1.79 19.09 -0.11
C GLU A 23 -1.86 17.65 -0.64
N GLU A 24 -0.77 16.90 -0.56
CA GLU A 24 -0.72 15.48 -0.97
C GLU A 24 -1.59 14.59 -0.07
N ALA A 25 -1.56 14.82 1.26
CA ALA A 25 -2.46 14.15 2.19
C ALA A 25 -3.93 14.47 1.90
N SER A 26 -4.24 15.74 1.59
CA SER A 26 -5.61 16.16 1.24
C SER A 26 -6.11 15.51 -0.05
N ARG A 27 -5.25 15.41 -1.08
CA ARG A 27 -5.58 14.70 -2.33
C ARG A 27 -5.88 13.23 -2.08
N ARG A 28 -5.11 12.55 -1.23
CA ARG A 28 -5.36 11.13 -0.87
C ARG A 28 -6.66 10.93 -0.13
N VAL A 29 -6.97 11.80 0.84
CA VAL A 29 -8.27 11.78 1.55
C VAL A 29 -9.44 11.96 0.57
N LEU A 30 -9.31 12.90 -0.36
CA LEU A 30 -10.33 13.11 -1.41
C LEU A 30 -10.46 11.89 -2.33
N ALA A 31 -9.35 11.27 -2.71
CA ALA A 31 -9.33 10.09 -3.57
C ALA A 31 -10.03 8.89 -2.92
N ILE A 32 -9.86 8.66 -1.61
CA ILE A 32 -10.60 7.57 -0.94
C ILE A 32 -12.08 7.91 -0.76
N ASN A 33 -12.38 9.17 -0.42
CA ASN A 33 -13.74 9.58 -0.08
C ASN A 33 -14.67 9.63 -1.32
N SER A 34 -14.10 9.71 -2.52
CA SER A 34 -14.82 9.64 -3.78
C SER A 34 -15.13 8.19 -4.22
N LEU A 35 -14.51 7.18 -3.58
CA LEU A 35 -14.79 5.78 -3.88
C LEU A 35 -16.20 5.39 -3.41
N PRO A 36 -16.84 4.42 -4.08
CA PRO A 36 -18.10 3.85 -3.60
C PRO A 36 -17.96 3.36 -2.15
N LYS A 37 -18.86 3.84 -1.28
CA LYS A 37 -18.95 3.42 0.13
C LYS A 37 -19.65 2.07 0.31
N CYS A 38 -20.04 1.44 -0.78
CA CYS A 38 -20.66 0.13 -0.79
C CYS A 38 -19.82 -0.87 -1.59
N GLY A 39 -19.95 -2.14 -1.23
CA GLY A 39 -19.36 -3.26 -1.95
C GLY A 39 -18.74 -4.27 -1.02
N LYS A 40 -19.20 -5.52 -1.16
CA LYS A 40 -18.70 -6.70 -0.45
C LYS A 40 -17.20 -6.91 -0.65
N PHE A 41 -16.65 -6.55 -1.80
CA PHE A 41 -15.25 -6.79 -2.12
C PHE A 41 -14.44 -5.49 -2.23
N VAL A 42 -13.18 -5.59 -1.85
CA VAL A 42 -12.16 -4.58 -2.15
C VAL A 42 -11.07 -5.20 -3.02
N ALA A 43 -10.56 -4.40 -3.94
CA ALA A 43 -9.51 -4.81 -4.85
C ALA A 43 -8.31 -3.89 -4.77
N PHE A 44 -7.13 -4.46 -4.97
CA PHE A 44 -5.86 -3.76 -4.92
C PHE A 44 -5.00 -4.17 -6.12
N HIS A 45 -4.19 -3.25 -6.61
CA HIS A 45 -3.23 -3.57 -7.66
C HIS A 45 -1.95 -4.16 -7.09
N GLY A 46 -1.57 -5.35 -7.54
CA GLY A 46 -0.22 -5.84 -7.28
C GLY A 46 0.77 -5.17 -8.21
N PHE A 47 1.97 -4.86 -7.73
CA PHE A 47 2.98 -4.10 -8.47
C PHE A 47 4.39 -4.62 -8.23
N ASP A 48 5.33 -4.18 -9.07
CA ASP A 48 6.76 -4.30 -8.83
C ASP A 48 7.33 -2.93 -8.42
N ILE A 49 8.24 -2.93 -7.44
CA ILE A 49 8.96 -1.73 -7.01
C ILE A 49 9.85 -1.15 -8.13
N TYR A 50 10.16 -1.96 -9.15
CA TYR A 50 10.88 -1.56 -10.35
C TYR A 50 9.94 -1.59 -11.56
N PRO A 51 10.09 -0.62 -12.47
CA PRO A 51 9.06 0.40 -12.76
C PRO A 51 7.63 -0.01 -12.36
N GLN A 52 7.00 0.76 -11.46
CA GLN A 52 5.65 0.58 -10.91
C GLN A 52 4.58 0.34 -11.99
N LYS A 53 4.42 -0.91 -12.40
CA LYS A 53 3.34 -1.36 -13.28
C LYS A 53 2.43 -2.28 -12.46
N ALA A 54 1.12 -2.08 -12.60
CA ALA A 54 0.16 -3.03 -12.07
C ALA A 54 0.32 -4.37 -12.81
N LEU A 55 0.79 -5.39 -12.09
CA LEU A 55 1.03 -6.75 -12.59
C LEU A 55 -0.16 -7.67 -12.36
N SER A 56 -0.95 -7.37 -11.33
CA SER A 56 -2.06 -8.20 -10.91
C SER A 56 -3.16 -7.37 -10.23
N THR A 57 -4.29 -8.02 -9.96
CA THR A 57 -5.37 -7.45 -9.15
C THR A 57 -5.75 -8.46 -8.07
N PHE A 58 -5.52 -8.10 -6.82
CA PHE A 58 -5.95 -8.85 -5.65
C PHE A 58 -7.38 -8.44 -5.30
N VAL A 59 -8.22 -9.40 -4.93
CA VAL A 59 -9.61 -9.18 -4.53
C VAL A 59 -9.87 -9.95 -3.24
N VAL A 60 -10.42 -9.27 -2.24
CA VAL A 60 -10.73 -9.83 -0.92
C VAL A 60 -12.09 -9.31 -0.43
N SER A 61 -12.76 -10.08 0.43
CA SER A 61 -13.96 -9.60 1.10
C SER A 61 -13.61 -8.45 2.05
N SER A 62 -14.48 -7.45 2.12
CA SER A 62 -14.33 -6.35 3.07
C SER A 62 -14.30 -6.88 4.51
N ASP A 63 -15.10 -7.89 4.83
CA ASP A 63 -15.15 -8.47 6.18
C ASP A 63 -13.85 -9.17 6.58
N GLU A 64 -13.13 -9.76 5.61
CA GLU A 64 -11.87 -10.47 5.84
C GLU A 64 -10.69 -9.52 6.05
N ILE A 65 -10.74 -8.33 5.46
CA ILE A 65 -9.65 -7.34 5.58
C ILE A 65 -9.84 -6.40 6.79
N VAL A 66 -11.06 -6.25 7.31
CA VAL A 66 -11.36 -5.39 8.48
C VAL A 66 -10.44 -5.70 9.68
N PRO A 67 -10.27 -6.96 10.13
CA PRO A 67 -9.42 -7.27 11.27
C PRO A 67 -7.97 -6.80 11.08
N LEU A 68 -7.39 -7.05 9.91
CA LEU A 68 -6.01 -6.68 9.58
C LEU A 68 -5.80 -5.17 9.60
N VAL A 69 -6.77 -4.42 9.07
CA VAL A 69 -6.70 -2.96 9.00
C VAL A 69 -6.86 -2.33 10.38
N LEU A 70 -7.72 -2.90 11.23
CA LEU A 70 -7.89 -2.46 12.61
C LEU A 70 -6.63 -2.72 13.45
N GLU A 71 -6.06 -3.93 13.35
CA GLU A 71 -4.81 -4.30 14.01
C GLU A 71 -3.69 -3.34 13.61
N ARG A 72 -3.50 -3.15 12.30
CA ARG A 72 -2.43 -2.29 11.80
C ARG A 72 -2.59 -0.82 12.18
N ALA A 73 -3.82 -0.31 12.17
CA ALA A 73 -4.09 1.06 12.60
C ALA A 73 -3.88 1.26 14.11
N ALA A 74 -4.01 0.21 14.94
CA ALA A 74 -3.73 0.29 16.37
C ALA A 74 -2.22 0.37 16.67
N GLU A 75 -1.39 -0.27 15.84
CA GLU A 75 0.08 -0.20 15.96
C GLU A 75 0.64 1.19 15.61
N ILE A 76 -0.04 1.92 14.73
CA ILE A 76 0.44 3.21 14.22
C ILE A 76 -0.23 4.37 14.95
N LYS A 77 0.47 4.94 15.93
CA LYS A 77 0.09 6.20 16.55
C LYS A 77 0.37 7.35 15.56
N GLY A 78 -0.66 7.82 14.88
CA GLY A 78 -0.54 8.90 13.89
C GLY A 78 -1.84 9.67 13.65
N PRO A 79 -1.78 10.79 12.92
CA PRO A 79 -2.96 11.59 12.61
C PRO A 79 -3.97 10.81 11.74
N ALA A 80 -5.22 11.26 11.72
CA ALA A 80 -6.28 10.66 10.91
C ALA A 80 -6.00 10.70 9.39
N THR A 81 -5.08 11.58 8.96
CA THR A 81 -4.62 11.74 7.57
C THR A 81 -3.50 10.77 7.18
N ASN A 82 -3.08 9.89 8.09
CA ASN A 82 -2.17 8.80 7.73
C ASN A 82 -2.91 7.72 6.92
N ASP A 83 -2.24 7.12 5.93
CA ASP A 83 -2.82 6.19 4.97
C ASP A 83 -3.57 5.02 5.64
N GLU A 84 -3.04 4.48 6.76
CA GLU A 84 -3.73 3.41 7.50
C GLU A 84 -5.02 3.87 8.17
N ASN A 85 -5.05 5.09 8.69
CA ASN A 85 -6.28 5.64 9.29
C ASN A 85 -7.32 5.99 8.23
N ILE A 86 -6.87 6.51 7.08
CA ILE A 86 -7.72 6.77 5.92
C ILE A 86 -8.34 5.46 5.44
N LEU A 87 -7.52 4.43 5.23
CA LEU A 87 -7.97 3.12 4.75
C LEU A 87 -8.87 2.43 5.78
N LYS A 88 -8.55 2.51 7.08
CA LYS A 88 -9.41 2.02 8.16
C LYS A 88 -10.79 2.65 8.11
N ASN A 89 -10.85 3.97 8.10
CA ASN A 89 -12.13 4.68 8.07
C ASN A 89 -12.93 4.31 6.83
N PHE A 90 -12.25 4.17 5.67
CA PHE A 90 -12.89 3.72 4.45
C PHE A 90 -13.45 2.31 4.58
N ILE A 91 -12.65 1.31 4.97
CA ILE A 91 -13.02 -0.11 4.99
C ILE A 91 -14.08 -0.42 6.06
N VAL A 92 -13.94 0.14 7.26
CA VAL A 92 -14.82 -0.17 8.40
C VAL A 92 -16.22 0.43 8.23
N THR A 93 -16.35 1.52 7.47
CA THR A 93 -17.65 2.20 7.27
C THR A 93 -18.39 1.74 6.02
N ARG A 94 -17.90 0.72 5.32
CA ARG A 94 -18.50 0.24 4.06
C ARG A 94 -19.81 -0.50 4.34
N ASN A 95 -20.78 -0.31 3.45
CA ASN A 95 -21.91 -1.23 3.34
C ASN A 95 -21.50 -2.45 2.50
N THR A 96 -21.45 -3.64 3.11
CA THR A 96 -21.03 -4.90 2.48
C THR A 96 -22.17 -5.75 1.92
N GLU A 97 -23.43 -5.30 2.04
CA GLU A 97 -24.62 -6.02 1.56
C GLU A 97 -24.70 -6.06 0.02
N ILE A 98 -24.09 -5.07 -0.64
CA ILE A 98 -24.07 -4.99 -2.11
C ILE A 98 -22.90 -5.81 -2.64
N ALA A 99 -23.17 -6.77 -3.53
CA ALA A 99 -22.16 -7.59 -4.19
C ALA A 99 -21.38 -6.82 -5.29
N SER A 100 -20.77 -5.70 -4.92
CA SER A 100 -19.87 -4.92 -5.78
C SER A 100 -18.43 -4.93 -5.26
N CYS A 101 -17.51 -4.54 -6.14
CA CYS A 101 -16.08 -4.45 -5.84
C CYS A 101 -15.61 -3.00 -5.96
N THR A 102 -14.77 -2.55 -5.03
CA THR A 102 -14.14 -1.23 -5.08
C THR A 102 -12.63 -1.35 -5.16
N ILE A 103 -12.01 -0.71 -6.15
CA ILE A 103 -10.56 -0.71 -6.32
C ILE A 103 -9.96 0.42 -5.46
N ILE A 104 -9.00 0.08 -4.62
CA ILE A 104 -8.22 1.04 -3.84
C ILE A 104 -7.15 1.65 -4.75
N PRO A 105 -7.04 3.00 -4.80
CA PRO A 105 -6.05 3.68 -5.60
C PRO A 105 -4.60 3.30 -5.26
N PHE A 106 -3.74 3.32 -6.27
CA PHE A 106 -2.35 2.85 -6.17
C PHE A 106 -1.51 3.70 -5.19
N GLU A 107 -1.89 4.96 -5.00
CA GLU A 107 -1.22 5.97 -4.18
C GLU A 107 -1.18 5.59 -2.68
N PHE A 108 -2.03 4.66 -2.25
CA PHE A 108 -2.02 4.11 -0.90
C PHE A 108 -0.91 3.06 -0.74
N ALA A 109 0.35 3.43 -0.98
CA ALA A 109 1.49 2.53 -1.14
C ALA A 109 1.64 1.45 -0.06
N ARG A 110 1.10 1.66 1.14
CA ARG A 110 1.15 0.72 2.26
C ARG A 110 0.16 -0.45 2.15
N TYR A 111 -0.73 -0.52 1.15
CA TYR A 111 -1.59 -1.69 1.01
C TYR A 111 -0.84 -2.96 0.59
N SER A 112 0.36 -2.85 0.04
CA SER A 112 1.18 -4.01 -0.32
C SER A 112 1.47 -4.92 0.89
N TYR A 113 1.59 -4.34 2.08
CA TYR A 113 1.67 -5.08 3.34
C TYR A 113 0.44 -5.95 3.56
N TYR A 114 -0.77 -5.39 3.41
CA TYR A 114 -2.00 -6.17 3.53
C TYR A 114 -2.05 -7.29 2.50
N LEU A 115 -1.62 -7.03 1.26
CA LEU A 115 -1.61 -8.06 0.21
C LEU A 115 -0.68 -9.23 0.52
N LEU A 116 0.49 -8.95 1.09
CA LEU A 116 1.41 -9.99 1.56
C LEU A 116 0.80 -10.80 2.69
N THR A 117 0.24 -10.13 3.70
CA THR A 117 -0.39 -10.81 4.85
C THR A 117 -1.58 -11.66 4.41
N LEU A 118 -2.46 -11.12 3.56
CA LEU A 118 -3.60 -11.83 3.01
C LEU A 118 -3.17 -13.05 2.18
N ALA A 119 -2.11 -12.91 1.38
CA ALA A 119 -1.57 -14.03 0.62
C ALA A 119 -0.97 -15.11 1.53
N GLN A 120 -0.22 -14.74 2.56
CA GLN A 120 0.32 -15.66 3.56
C GLN A 120 -0.77 -16.39 4.35
N GLN A 121 -1.90 -15.72 4.58
CA GLN A 121 -3.06 -16.29 5.27
C GLN A 121 -4.02 -17.05 4.33
N ASN A 122 -3.72 -17.13 3.03
CA ASN A 122 -4.57 -17.76 2.01
C ASN A 122 -5.98 -17.14 1.92
N ILE A 123 -6.07 -15.83 2.12
CA ILE A 123 -7.33 -15.07 2.07
C ILE A 123 -7.46 -14.37 0.72
N GLY A 124 -8.62 -14.48 0.08
CA GLY A 124 -8.95 -13.80 -1.18
C GLY A 124 -8.44 -14.49 -2.46
N THR A 125 -8.40 -13.72 -3.54
CA THR A 125 -8.00 -14.18 -4.88
C THR A 125 -7.11 -13.15 -5.56
N VAL A 126 -6.37 -13.60 -6.57
CA VAL A 126 -5.51 -12.72 -7.38
C VAL A 126 -5.64 -13.04 -8.86
N TYR A 127 -5.93 -12.03 -9.66
CA TYR A 127 -5.90 -12.11 -11.11
C TYR A 127 -4.50 -11.80 -11.63
N CYS A 128 -3.89 -12.78 -12.29
CA CYS A 128 -2.61 -12.60 -12.98
C CYS A 128 -2.85 -12.08 -14.40
N ARG A 129 -2.28 -10.92 -14.74
CA ARG A 129 -2.47 -10.32 -16.07
C ARG A 129 -1.79 -11.12 -17.18
N GLU A 130 -0.65 -11.73 -16.90
CA GLU A 130 0.10 -12.52 -17.89
C GLU A 130 -0.61 -13.84 -18.21
N CYS A 131 -1.02 -14.59 -17.18
CA CYS A 131 -1.77 -15.83 -17.37
C CYS A 131 -3.23 -15.60 -17.80
N LYS A 132 -3.75 -14.38 -17.64
CA LYS A 132 -5.17 -14.04 -17.82
C LYS A 132 -6.13 -14.95 -17.05
N ARG A 133 -5.75 -15.33 -15.82
CA ARG A 133 -6.56 -16.18 -14.95
C ARG A 133 -6.48 -15.75 -13.49
N THR A 134 -7.54 -16.09 -12.76
CA THR A 134 -7.65 -15.86 -11.32
C THR A 134 -7.16 -17.09 -10.56
N TYR A 135 -6.35 -16.85 -9.54
CA TYR A 135 -5.88 -17.86 -8.58
C TYR A 135 -6.48 -17.59 -7.22
N ARG A 136 -6.67 -18.63 -6.41
CA ARG A 136 -6.82 -18.43 -4.97
C ARG A 136 -5.46 -18.02 -4.41
N THR A 137 -5.44 -17.26 -3.32
CA THR A 137 -4.18 -16.94 -2.64
C THR A 137 -3.49 -18.18 -2.07
N SER A 138 -4.22 -19.28 -1.85
CA SER A 138 -3.65 -20.62 -1.56
C SER A 138 -2.81 -21.22 -2.68
N ASP A 139 -3.01 -20.75 -3.91
CA ASP A 139 -2.39 -21.33 -5.10
C ASP A 139 -1.19 -20.50 -5.59
N VAL A 140 -0.82 -19.43 -4.87
CA VAL A 140 0.33 -18.59 -5.20
C VAL A 140 1.46 -18.83 -4.20
N SER A 141 2.69 -18.58 -4.62
CA SER A 141 3.85 -18.71 -3.72
C SER A 141 4.29 -17.34 -3.23
N VAL A 142 4.57 -17.24 -1.93
CA VAL A 142 5.19 -16.07 -1.31
C VAL A 142 6.66 -16.40 -1.08
N ASP A 143 7.54 -15.79 -1.87
CA ASP A 143 8.98 -15.98 -1.78
C ASP A 143 9.65 -14.77 -1.10
N VAL A 144 10.68 -15.04 -0.31
CA VAL A 144 11.54 -13.98 0.26
C VAL A 144 12.91 -14.05 -0.38
N GLU A 145 13.28 -12.98 -1.08
CA GLU A 145 14.55 -12.85 -1.78
C GLU A 145 15.44 -11.86 -1.03
N ALA A 146 16.60 -12.31 -0.53
CA ALA A 146 17.55 -11.41 0.12
C ALA A 146 18.16 -10.43 -0.91
N VAL A 147 18.25 -9.15 -0.57
CA VAL A 147 18.92 -8.16 -1.42
C VAL A 147 20.42 -8.36 -1.25
N LYS A 148 21.06 -9.01 -2.22
CA LYS A 148 22.50 -9.32 -2.17
C LYS A 148 23.38 -8.08 -1.99
N THR A 149 22.90 -6.90 -2.40
CA THR A 149 23.68 -5.66 -2.45
C THR A 149 23.51 -4.76 -1.23
N ILE A 150 22.50 -4.97 -0.38
CA ILE A 150 22.24 -4.09 0.76
C ILE A 150 21.96 -4.94 2.01
N PRO A 151 22.90 -5.00 2.96
CA PRO A 151 22.69 -5.69 4.23
C PRO A 151 21.44 -5.20 4.93
N GLY A 152 20.61 -6.13 5.39
CA GLY A 152 19.37 -5.87 6.13
C GLY A 152 18.12 -5.72 5.26
N TRP A 153 18.28 -5.71 3.93
CA TRP A 153 17.17 -5.61 3.01
C TRP A 153 16.80 -6.96 2.38
N SER A 154 15.51 -7.17 2.20
CA SER A 154 14.93 -8.27 1.45
C SER A 154 13.81 -7.75 0.56
N TYR A 155 13.42 -8.54 -0.42
CA TYR A 155 12.16 -8.38 -1.13
C TYR A 155 11.27 -9.55 -0.78
N GLN A 156 10.00 -9.25 -0.56
CA GLN A 156 8.96 -10.27 -0.57
C GLN A 156 8.26 -10.19 -1.91
N LYS A 157 8.06 -11.34 -2.56
CA LYS A 157 7.37 -11.43 -3.83
C LYS A 157 6.27 -12.47 -3.77
N ILE A 158 5.16 -12.16 -4.43
CA ILE A 158 4.08 -13.10 -4.70
C ILE A 158 4.19 -13.49 -6.17
N ILE A 159 4.24 -14.79 -6.45
CA ILE A 159 4.30 -15.34 -7.81
C ILE A 159 3.17 -16.33 -8.05
N CYS A 160 2.65 -16.35 -9.28
CA CYS A 160 1.64 -17.35 -9.66
C CYS A 160 2.27 -18.73 -9.93
N LEU A 161 1.44 -19.75 -10.16
CA LEU A 161 1.90 -21.11 -10.49
C LEU A 161 2.81 -21.16 -11.73
N GLU A 162 2.59 -20.27 -12.70
CA GLU A 162 3.42 -20.13 -13.91
C GLU A 162 4.64 -19.21 -13.70
N LYS A 163 4.98 -18.88 -12.45
CA LYS A 163 6.14 -18.06 -12.06
C LYS A 163 6.13 -16.59 -12.50
N HIS A 164 5.00 -16.05 -12.97
CA HIS A 164 4.85 -14.61 -13.20
C HIS A 164 4.77 -13.84 -11.89
N LEU A 165 5.36 -12.65 -11.86
CA LEU A 165 5.34 -11.76 -10.71
C LEU A 165 3.96 -11.12 -10.53
N LEU A 166 3.40 -11.21 -9.32
CA LEU A 166 2.10 -10.61 -8.98
C LEU A 166 2.27 -9.37 -8.11
N LEU A 167 3.20 -9.43 -7.16
CA LEU A 167 3.56 -8.34 -6.24
C LEU A 167 5.03 -8.50 -5.86
N ARG A 168 5.76 -7.40 -5.75
CA ARG A 168 7.06 -7.33 -5.06
C ARG A 168 7.03 -6.12 -4.14
N GLU A 169 7.42 -6.30 -2.89
CA GLU A 169 7.52 -5.25 -1.88
C GLU A 169 8.86 -5.33 -1.15
N LYS A 170 9.33 -4.17 -0.65
CA LYS A 170 10.51 -4.09 0.20
C LYS A 170 10.20 -4.66 1.59
N GLY A 171 11.04 -5.58 2.04
CA GLY A 171 11.05 -6.09 3.40
C GLY A 171 12.36 -5.77 4.10
N VAL A 172 12.33 -5.59 5.41
CA VAL A 172 13.53 -5.52 6.26
C VAL A 172 13.73 -6.89 6.90
N ARG A 173 14.95 -7.42 6.85
CA ARG A 173 15.36 -8.60 7.63
C ARG A 173 16.29 -8.15 8.74
N PHE A 174 15.90 -8.42 9.98
CA PHE A 174 16.79 -8.35 11.13
C PHE A 174 17.52 -9.69 11.22
N PHE A 175 18.85 -9.66 11.15
CA PHE A 175 19.71 -10.84 11.35
C PHE A 175 20.03 -11.00 12.84
#